data_AF-A0A9N9AFE0-F1
#
_entry.id   AF-A0A9N9AFE0-F1
#
_cell.length_a   1.000
_cell.length_b   1.000
_cell.length_c   1.000
_cell.angle_alpha   90.00
_cell.angle_beta   90.00
_cell.angle_gamma   90.00
#
_symmetry.space_group_name_H-M   'P 1'
#
loop_
_entity.id
_entity.type
_entity.pdbx_description
1 polymer ?
#
loop_
_entity_poly.entity_id
_entity_poly.type
_entity_poly.pdbx_seq_one_letter_code
_entity_poly.pdbx_strand_id
1 'polypeptide(L)'
;MANNDSEILIEHFEFSPISVIDDVIDSVNELMYQALIGLERFVEKKSKSEEEIEQGMHQVETLLETLIDHNFDMFELYVMRNIFAIPENVKIVLPHQEGMDYTLDQSKEDQIDKELELMRKKVLAAKAMNYRLENELLKTDSRIKRMERLKEKLEFIFTAPKNHNVNPTAETIRLVVDQLLAIKKITNNLHSQVNEEKMNQYANTSDRREAFVSTMVLRQTEQVKMQQRENRHDTDEDERLRKRARIDNDEETSKAIAQELKGLEMINNLFTVLNQESDRQE
;
A
#
# COMPACT_ATOMS: atom_id res chain seq x y z
N MET A 1 -57.62 36.67 -30.56
CA MET A 1 -56.65 36.31 -31.62
C MET A 1 -55.56 37.38 -31.75
N ALA A 2 -55.85 38.68 -31.59
CA ALA A 2 -54.84 39.75 -31.60
C ALA A 2 -53.69 39.64 -30.56
N ASN A 3 -53.92 39.06 -29.36
CA ASN A 3 -52.87 38.99 -28.32
C ASN A 3 -51.70 38.05 -28.70
N ASN A 4 -51.94 37.03 -29.52
CA ASN A 4 -50.91 36.05 -29.85
C ASN A 4 -49.88 36.63 -30.83
N ASP A 5 -50.32 37.56 -31.68
CA ASP A 5 -49.45 38.19 -32.69
C ASP A 5 -48.46 39.15 -32.01
N SER A 6 -48.92 39.92 -31.01
CA SER A 6 -48.02 40.76 -30.20
C SER A 6 -46.99 39.94 -29.43
N GLU A 7 -47.37 38.78 -28.89
CA GLU A 7 -46.46 37.90 -28.15
C GLU A 7 -45.37 37.34 -29.07
N ILE A 8 -45.74 36.86 -30.27
CA ILE A 8 -44.79 36.35 -31.26
C ILE A 8 -43.84 37.46 -31.74
N LEU A 9 -44.36 38.68 -31.96
CA LEU A 9 -43.53 39.82 -32.36
C LEU A 9 -42.55 40.19 -31.27
N ILE A 10 -42.99 40.27 -30.01
CA ILE A 10 -42.13 40.56 -28.86
C ILE A 10 -41.07 39.47 -28.69
N GLU A 11 -41.44 38.19 -28.86
CA GLU A 11 -40.51 37.07 -28.79
C GLU A 11 -39.47 37.11 -29.94
N HIS A 12 -39.88 37.51 -31.14
CA HIS A 12 -38.98 37.61 -32.29
C HIS A 12 -38.01 38.79 -32.20
N PHE A 13 -38.53 39.96 -31.82
CA PHE A 13 -37.76 41.20 -31.80
C PHE A 13 -37.06 41.45 -30.47
N GLU A 14 -37.44 40.73 -29.40
CA GLU A 14 -36.97 40.91 -28.03
C GLU A 14 -37.32 42.30 -27.43
N PHE A 15 -38.20 43.05 -28.09
CA PHE A 15 -38.72 44.34 -27.64
C PHE A 15 -40.19 44.50 -28.02
N SER A 16 -40.89 45.40 -27.32
CA SER A 16 -42.25 45.80 -27.69
C SER A 16 -42.19 46.79 -28.86
N PRO A 17 -42.95 46.56 -29.95
CA PRO A 17 -43.07 47.52 -31.05
C PRO A 17 -43.40 48.94 -30.61
N ILE A 18 -44.23 49.09 -29.58
CA ILE A 18 -44.63 50.39 -29.02
C ILE A 18 -43.41 51.12 -28.46
N SER A 19 -42.49 50.42 -27.78
CA SER A 19 -41.29 51.04 -27.20
C SER A 19 -40.38 51.65 -28.26
N VAL A 20 -40.26 51.03 -29.43
CA VAL A 20 -39.46 51.60 -30.54
C VAL A 20 -40.13 52.85 -31.12
N ILE A 21 -41.47 52.87 -31.17
CA ILE A 21 -42.21 54.03 -31.65
C ILE A 21 -42.06 55.19 -30.66
N ASP A 22 -42.21 54.93 -29.36
CA ASP A 22 -41.99 55.91 -28.29
C ASP A 22 -40.58 56.50 -28.37
N ASP A 23 -39.54 55.66 -28.48
CA ASP A 23 -38.14 56.10 -28.60
C ASP A 23 -37.92 57.00 -29.84
N VAL A 24 -38.61 56.71 -30.95
CA VAL A 24 -38.55 57.52 -32.18
C VAL A 24 -39.24 58.87 -31.98
N ILE A 25 -40.41 58.89 -31.35
CA ILE A 25 -41.16 60.13 -31.06
C ILE A 25 -40.34 61.03 -30.12
N ASP A 26 -39.79 60.45 -29.05
CA ASP A 26 -38.94 61.16 -28.10
C ASP A 26 -37.70 61.75 -28.78
N SER A 27 -37.05 60.97 -29.65
CA SER A 27 -35.88 61.43 -30.42
C SER A 27 -36.22 62.59 -31.35
N VAL A 28 -37.39 62.56 -32.00
CA VAL A 28 -37.83 63.63 -32.91
C VAL A 28 -38.17 64.89 -32.13
N ASN A 29 -38.84 64.76 -30.98
CA ASN A 29 -39.14 65.87 -30.10
C ASN A 29 -37.86 66.53 -29.57
N GLU A 30 -36.88 65.75 -29.15
CA GLU A 30 -35.59 66.28 -28.73
C GLU A 30 -34.88 67.05 -29.87
N LEU A 31 -34.85 66.47 -31.08
CA LEU A 31 -34.26 67.11 -32.25
C LEU A 31 -34.99 68.40 -32.65
N MET A 32 -36.32 68.44 -32.52
CA MET A 32 -37.13 69.63 -32.76
C MET A 32 -36.71 70.77 -31.85
N TYR A 33 -36.66 70.53 -30.53
CA TYR A 33 -36.26 71.56 -29.57
C TYR A 33 -34.82 72.01 -29.77
N GLN A 34 -33.90 71.08 -30.08
CA GLN A 34 -32.51 71.44 -30.41
C GLN A 34 -32.43 72.31 -31.68
N ALA A 35 -33.22 72.02 -32.71
CA ALA A 35 -33.27 72.80 -33.93
C ALA A 35 -33.88 74.20 -33.69
N LEU A 36 -34.92 74.29 -32.86
CA LEU A 36 -35.55 75.55 -32.47
C LEU A 36 -34.56 76.46 -31.71
N ILE A 37 -33.82 75.92 -30.74
CA ILE A 37 -32.76 76.67 -30.03
C ILE A 37 -31.67 77.13 -31.01
N GLY A 38 -31.29 76.29 -31.97
CA GLY A 38 -30.32 76.65 -33.01
C GLY A 38 -30.83 77.78 -33.91
N LEU A 39 -32.11 77.74 -34.27
CA LEU A 39 -32.79 78.76 -35.07
C LEU A 39 -32.89 80.08 -34.31
N GLU A 40 -33.32 80.05 -33.05
CA GLU A 40 -33.43 81.21 -32.17
C GLU A 40 -32.09 81.96 -32.10
N ARG A 41 -31.00 81.25 -31.75
CA ARG A 41 -29.64 81.82 -31.69
C ARG A 41 -29.19 82.44 -33.02
N PHE A 42 -29.61 81.85 -34.14
CA PHE A 42 -29.27 82.38 -35.47
C PHE A 42 -30.03 83.67 -35.78
N VAL A 43 -31.32 83.75 -35.40
CA VAL A 43 -32.17 84.91 -35.61
C VAL A 43 -31.77 86.05 -34.67
N GLU A 44 -31.49 85.77 -33.39
CA GLU A 44 -30.95 86.73 -32.42
C GLU A 44 -29.68 87.41 -32.91
N LYS A 45 -28.79 86.67 -33.58
CA LYS A 45 -27.55 87.24 -34.15
C LYS A 45 -27.81 88.26 -35.26
N LYS A 46 -28.96 88.19 -35.95
CA LYS A 46 -29.28 89.03 -37.12
C LYS A 46 -30.24 90.17 -36.81
N SER A 47 -31.05 90.05 -35.77
CA SER A 47 -32.15 90.96 -35.48
C SER A 47 -31.99 91.59 -34.08
N LYS A 48 -32.53 92.80 -33.87
CA LYS A 48 -32.41 93.56 -32.60
C LYS A 48 -33.69 93.55 -31.75
N SER A 49 -34.76 92.92 -32.23
CA SER A 49 -36.07 92.93 -31.58
C SER A 49 -36.26 91.61 -30.84
N GLU A 50 -35.88 91.56 -29.55
CA GLU A 50 -35.97 90.34 -28.74
C GLU A 50 -37.43 89.86 -28.60
N GLU A 51 -38.36 90.78 -28.38
CA GLU A 51 -39.78 90.45 -28.12
C GLU A 51 -40.52 89.90 -29.35
N GLU A 52 -40.20 90.41 -30.55
CA GLU A 52 -40.79 89.89 -31.79
C GLU A 52 -40.22 88.52 -32.17
N ILE A 53 -38.94 88.26 -31.83
CA ILE A 53 -38.30 86.96 -32.03
C ILE A 53 -38.90 85.93 -31.08
N GLU A 54 -39.04 86.25 -29.79
CA GLU A 54 -39.63 85.33 -28.80
C GLU A 54 -41.05 84.93 -29.21
N GLN A 55 -41.91 85.91 -29.56
CA GLN A 55 -43.27 85.62 -30.02
C GLN A 55 -43.32 84.81 -31.32
N GLY A 56 -42.45 85.13 -32.28
CA GLY A 56 -42.37 84.39 -33.54
C GLY A 56 -41.85 82.96 -33.36
N MET A 57 -40.83 82.77 -32.51
CA MET A 57 -40.27 81.46 -32.18
C MET A 57 -41.28 80.60 -31.47
N HIS A 58 -42.04 81.17 -30.52
CA HIS A 58 -43.09 80.43 -29.83
C HIS A 58 -44.22 80.00 -30.77
N GLN A 59 -44.60 80.84 -31.75
CA GLN A 59 -45.56 80.44 -32.78
C GLN A 59 -45.04 79.30 -33.66
N VAL A 60 -43.75 79.30 -34.00
CA VAL A 60 -43.12 78.24 -34.80
C VAL A 60 -43.03 76.95 -33.99
N GLU A 61 -42.68 77.03 -32.71
CA GLU A 61 -42.65 75.90 -31.77
C GLU A 61 -44.03 75.23 -31.70
N THR A 62 -45.08 75.96 -31.35
CA THR A 62 -46.45 75.40 -31.28
C THR A 62 -46.91 74.81 -32.60
N LEU A 63 -46.54 75.44 -33.73
CA LEU A 63 -46.87 74.92 -35.05
C LEU A 63 -46.15 73.59 -35.33
N LEU A 64 -44.86 73.49 -34.99
CA LEU A 64 -44.08 72.27 -35.17
C LEU A 64 -44.54 71.16 -34.26
N GLU A 65 -44.83 71.44 -32.98
CA GLU A 65 -45.41 70.47 -32.04
C GLU A 65 -46.70 69.88 -32.60
N THR A 66 -47.63 70.74 -33.02
CA THR A 66 -48.91 70.29 -33.59
C THR A 66 -48.73 69.42 -34.84
N LEU A 67 -47.77 69.77 -35.71
CA LEU A 67 -47.51 69.04 -36.95
C LEU A 67 -46.79 67.71 -36.69
N ILE A 68 -45.85 67.69 -35.74
CA ILE A 68 -45.11 66.49 -35.35
C ILE A 68 -46.09 65.52 -34.69
N ASP A 69 -46.83 65.93 -33.67
CA ASP A 69 -47.83 65.09 -33.00
C ASP A 69 -48.79 64.46 -34.02
N HIS A 70 -49.39 65.27 -34.89
CA HIS A 70 -50.36 64.77 -35.87
C HIS A 70 -49.76 63.76 -36.87
N ASN A 71 -48.55 64.04 -37.38
CA ASN A 71 -47.92 63.15 -38.35
C ASN A 71 -47.35 61.90 -37.68
N PHE A 72 -46.88 62.01 -36.43
CA PHE A 72 -46.32 60.89 -35.69
C PHE A 72 -47.40 59.97 -35.10
N ASP A 73 -48.59 60.48 -34.78
CA ASP A 73 -49.79 59.65 -34.51
C ASP A 73 -50.13 58.77 -35.72
N MET A 74 -50.10 59.37 -36.93
CA MET A 74 -50.37 58.64 -38.18
C MET A 74 -49.26 57.63 -38.51
N PHE A 75 -48.01 57.98 -38.19
CA PHE A 75 -46.87 57.09 -38.30
C PHE A 75 -47.00 55.90 -37.35
N GLU A 76 -47.29 56.13 -36.06
CA GLU A 76 -47.51 55.06 -35.06
C GLU A 76 -48.57 54.07 -35.57
N LEU A 77 -49.72 54.59 -36.00
CA LEU A 77 -50.81 53.78 -36.49
C LEU A 77 -50.40 52.98 -37.74
N TYR A 78 -49.69 53.61 -38.68
CA TYR A 78 -49.21 52.94 -39.89
C TYR A 78 -48.21 51.81 -39.57
N VAL A 79 -47.25 52.08 -38.70
CA VAL A 79 -46.18 51.15 -38.31
C VAL A 79 -46.78 49.95 -37.58
N MET A 80 -47.67 50.17 -36.61
CA MET A 80 -48.35 49.10 -35.88
C MET A 80 -49.26 48.27 -36.78
N ARG A 81 -49.89 48.88 -37.78
CA ARG A 81 -50.84 48.18 -38.67
C ARG A 81 -50.18 47.45 -39.84
N ASN A 82 -49.03 47.89 -40.33
CA ASN A 82 -48.43 47.36 -41.56
C ASN A 82 -47.05 46.74 -41.38
N ILE A 83 -46.22 47.27 -40.47
CA ILE A 83 -44.84 46.79 -40.27
C ILE A 83 -44.84 45.74 -39.16
N PHE A 84 -45.35 46.09 -37.99
CA PHE A 84 -45.49 45.19 -36.85
C PHE A 84 -46.85 44.50 -36.83
N ALA A 85 -47.30 44.02 -37.99
CA ALA A 85 -48.54 43.28 -38.13
C ALA A 85 -48.28 41.93 -38.80
N ILE A 86 -48.75 40.87 -38.16
CA ILE A 86 -48.71 39.53 -38.72
C ILE A 86 -50.04 39.28 -39.44
N PRO A 87 -50.04 38.86 -40.72
CA PRO A 87 -51.27 38.49 -41.40
C PRO A 87 -51.89 37.24 -40.76
N GLU A 88 -53.21 37.24 -40.52
CA GLU A 88 -53.95 36.14 -39.85
C GLU A 88 -53.77 34.75 -40.52
N ASN A 89 -53.33 34.73 -41.78
CA ASN A 89 -53.17 33.50 -42.58
C ASN A 89 -51.74 32.92 -42.57
N VAL A 90 -50.80 33.53 -41.84
CA VAL A 90 -49.42 33.07 -41.79
C VAL A 90 -49.13 32.44 -40.43
N LYS A 91 -48.80 31.14 -40.45
CA LYS A 91 -48.25 30.47 -39.27
C LYS A 91 -46.76 30.73 -39.21
N ILE A 92 -46.36 31.69 -38.38
CA ILE A 92 -44.94 31.95 -38.09
C ILE A 92 -44.49 30.92 -37.06
N VAL A 93 -43.38 30.25 -37.35
CA VAL A 93 -42.68 29.39 -36.39
C VAL A 93 -41.31 30.00 -36.22
N LEU A 94 -40.97 30.37 -34.99
CA LEU A 94 -39.66 30.95 -34.69
C LEU A 94 -38.58 29.86 -34.71
N PRO A 95 -37.31 30.19 -35.01
CA PRO A 95 -36.23 29.21 -35.07
C PRO A 95 -36.07 28.38 -33.79
N HIS A 96 -36.30 28.96 -32.61
CA HIS A 96 -36.24 28.26 -31.33
C HIS A 96 -37.50 27.45 -30.98
N GLN A 97 -38.59 27.66 -31.73
CA GLN A 97 -39.80 26.83 -31.66
C GLN A 97 -39.70 25.63 -32.62
N GLU A 98 -38.67 25.58 -33.47
CA GLU A 98 -38.41 24.48 -34.39
C GLU A 98 -38.02 23.22 -33.61
N GLY A 99 -38.84 22.17 -33.71
CA GLY A 99 -38.65 20.90 -33.00
C GLY A 99 -39.29 20.83 -31.62
N MET A 100 -39.99 21.88 -31.17
CA MET A 100 -40.82 21.85 -29.97
C MET A 100 -42.14 21.12 -30.28
N ASP A 101 -42.29 19.90 -29.78
CA ASP A 101 -43.55 19.16 -29.89
C ASP A 101 -44.44 19.50 -28.70
N TYR A 102 -45.31 20.50 -28.85
CA TYR A 102 -46.27 20.92 -27.81
C TYR A 102 -47.40 19.88 -27.58
N THR A 103 -47.36 18.72 -28.27
CA THR A 103 -48.28 17.60 -28.02
C THR A 103 -47.75 16.59 -27.00
N LEU A 104 -46.61 16.88 -26.36
CA LEU A 104 -46.08 16.08 -25.27
C LEU A 104 -47.08 16.07 -24.10
N ASP A 105 -47.70 14.93 -23.89
CA ASP A 105 -48.54 14.65 -22.72
C ASP A 105 -47.67 14.65 -21.45
N GLN A 106 -48.20 15.12 -20.32
CA GLN A 106 -47.52 15.16 -19.02
C GLN A 106 -46.93 13.80 -18.65
N SER A 107 -47.59 12.71 -19.07
CA SER A 107 -47.11 11.35 -18.88
C SER A 107 -45.77 11.05 -19.58
N LYS A 108 -45.50 11.65 -20.74
CA LYS A 108 -44.23 11.50 -21.47
C LYS A 108 -43.12 12.33 -20.82
N GLU A 109 -43.42 13.52 -20.32
CA GLU A 109 -42.46 14.33 -19.55
C GLU A 109 -42.00 13.58 -18.29
N ASP A 110 -42.95 13.03 -17.53
CA ASP A 110 -42.65 12.22 -16.34
C ASP A 110 -41.80 10.97 -16.66
N GLN A 111 -41.97 10.39 -17.84
CA GLN A 111 -41.15 9.26 -18.31
C GLN A 111 -39.72 9.71 -18.63
N ILE A 112 -39.57 10.82 -19.34
CA ILE A 112 -38.26 11.41 -19.66
C ILE A 112 -37.53 11.76 -18.37
N ASP A 113 -38.20 12.36 -17.39
CA ASP A 113 -37.58 12.69 -16.10
C ASP A 113 -37.10 11.45 -15.34
N LYS A 114 -37.89 10.38 -15.35
CA LYS A 114 -37.47 9.09 -14.76
C LYS A 114 -36.28 8.49 -15.49
N GLU A 115 -36.24 8.56 -16.81
CA GLU A 115 -35.10 8.10 -17.61
C GLU A 115 -33.85 8.94 -17.32
N LEU A 116 -34.01 10.25 -17.19
CA LEU A 116 -32.94 11.19 -16.90
C LEU A 116 -32.37 10.96 -15.49
N GLU A 117 -33.23 10.72 -14.49
CA GLU A 117 -32.79 10.29 -13.16
C GLU A 117 -32.04 8.97 -13.18
N LEU A 118 -32.53 7.98 -13.95
CA LEU A 118 -31.90 6.67 -14.06
C LEU A 118 -30.51 6.80 -14.72
N MET A 119 -30.39 7.64 -15.75
CA MET A 119 -29.12 7.94 -16.39
C MET A 119 -28.16 8.69 -15.45
N ARG A 120 -28.65 9.67 -14.68
CA ARG A 120 -27.85 10.34 -13.64
C ARG A 120 -27.31 9.33 -12.63
N LYS A 121 -28.14 8.39 -12.15
CA LYS A 121 -27.72 7.33 -11.23
C LYS A 121 -26.67 6.41 -11.86
N LYS A 122 -26.84 6.01 -13.12
CA LYS A 122 -25.84 5.22 -13.87
C LYS A 122 -24.50 5.94 -13.98
N VAL A 123 -24.51 7.22 -14.32
CA VAL A 123 -23.30 8.04 -14.44
C VAL A 123 -22.59 8.18 -13.09
N LEU A 124 -23.33 8.42 -12.00
CA LEU A 124 -22.76 8.48 -10.66
C LEU A 124 -22.13 7.14 -10.25
N ALA A 125 -22.82 6.02 -10.51
CA ALA A 125 -22.30 4.68 -10.23
C ALA A 125 -21.03 4.39 -11.03
N ALA A 126 -21.01 4.71 -12.32
CA ALA A 126 -19.83 4.57 -13.18
C ALA A 126 -18.66 5.44 -12.70
N LYS A 127 -18.93 6.69 -12.31
CA LYS A 127 -17.92 7.61 -11.75
C LYS A 127 -17.33 7.07 -10.44
N ALA A 128 -18.17 6.58 -9.54
CA ALA A 128 -17.72 5.98 -8.28
C ALA A 128 -16.90 4.70 -8.52
N MET A 129 -17.31 3.88 -9.48
CA MET A 129 -16.56 2.69 -9.90
C MET A 129 -15.19 3.07 -10.47
N ASN A 130 -15.13 4.03 -11.40
CA ASN A 130 -13.88 4.52 -11.98
C ASN A 130 -12.92 5.03 -10.90
N TYR A 131 -13.41 5.82 -9.94
CA TYR A 131 -12.61 6.28 -8.81
C TYR A 131 -12.05 5.12 -7.96
N ARG A 132 -12.83 4.05 -7.74
CA ARG A 132 -12.34 2.85 -7.04
C ARG A 132 -11.28 2.11 -7.86
N LEU A 133 -11.48 1.96 -9.17
CA LEU A 133 -10.51 1.31 -10.05
C LEU A 133 -9.18 2.06 -10.06
N GLU A 134 -9.22 3.39 -10.15
CA GLU A 134 -8.02 4.24 -10.15
C GLU A 134 -7.22 4.06 -8.84
N ASN A 135 -7.91 4.05 -7.70
CA ASN A 135 -7.26 3.79 -6.41
C ASN A 135 -6.64 2.39 -6.32
N GLU A 136 -7.32 1.36 -6.85
CA GLU A 136 -6.76 0.01 -6.90
C GLU A 136 -5.57 -0.07 -7.85
N LEU A 137 -5.59 0.62 -9.00
CA LEU A 137 -4.45 0.73 -9.92
C LEU A 137 -3.21 1.30 -9.21
N LEU A 138 -3.37 2.40 -8.47
CA LEU A 138 -2.27 3.01 -7.70
C LEU A 138 -1.69 2.05 -6.65
N LYS A 139 -2.55 1.28 -5.98
CA LYS A 139 -2.11 0.25 -5.01
C LYS A 139 -1.38 -0.90 -5.71
N THR A 140 -1.88 -1.36 -6.85
CA THR A 140 -1.23 -2.42 -7.62
C THR A 140 0.12 -1.97 -8.16
N ASP A 141 0.25 -0.73 -8.65
CA ASP A 141 1.53 -0.18 -9.10
C ASP A 141 2.56 -0.12 -7.96
N SER A 142 2.11 0.28 -6.77
CA SER A 142 2.97 0.28 -5.58
C SER A 142 3.42 -1.13 -5.19
N ARG A 143 2.55 -2.14 -5.35
CA ARG A 143 2.90 -3.55 -5.12
C ARG A 143 3.87 -4.06 -6.17
N ILE A 144 3.67 -3.72 -7.44
CA ILE A 144 4.57 -4.08 -8.55
C ILE A 144 5.97 -3.52 -8.26
N LYS A 145 6.09 -2.23 -7.94
CA LYS A 145 7.37 -1.60 -7.56
C LYS A 145 8.05 -2.30 -6.40
N ARG A 146 7.29 -2.76 -5.39
CA ARG A 146 7.84 -3.53 -4.27
C ARG A 146 8.36 -4.90 -4.72
N MET A 147 7.62 -5.59 -5.58
CA MET A 147 8.03 -6.89 -6.13
C MET A 147 9.28 -6.75 -7.02
N GLU A 148 9.36 -5.71 -7.84
CA GLU A 148 10.55 -5.39 -8.64
C GLU A 148 11.79 -5.18 -7.74
N ARG A 149 11.67 -4.38 -6.67
CA ARG A 149 12.77 -4.22 -5.70
C ARG A 149 13.19 -5.54 -5.04
N LEU A 150 12.24 -6.43 -4.75
CA LEU A 150 12.56 -7.76 -4.21
C LEU A 150 13.25 -8.64 -5.25
N LYS A 151 12.81 -8.56 -6.50
CA LYS A 151 13.46 -9.25 -7.62
C LYS A 151 14.90 -8.76 -7.80
N GLU A 152 15.14 -7.45 -7.80
CA GLU A 152 16.49 -6.87 -7.86
C GLU A 152 17.38 -7.36 -6.71
N LYS A 153 16.83 -7.40 -5.48
CA LYS A 153 17.55 -7.96 -4.32
C LYS A 153 17.86 -9.44 -4.47
N LEU A 154 16.92 -10.24 -4.99
CA LEU A 154 17.15 -11.65 -5.24
C LEU A 154 18.18 -11.84 -6.37
N GLU A 155 18.08 -11.08 -7.46
CA GLU A 155 19.08 -11.08 -8.53
C GLU A 155 20.46 -10.70 -8.01
N PHE A 156 20.56 -9.71 -7.11
CA PHE A 156 21.80 -9.39 -6.41
C PHE A 156 22.30 -10.58 -5.58
N ILE A 157 21.45 -11.24 -4.78
CA ILE A 157 21.84 -12.42 -3.99
C ILE A 157 22.27 -13.59 -4.88
N PHE A 158 21.66 -13.77 -6.05
CA PHE A 158 22.03 -14.83 -7.00
C PHE A 158 23.27 -14.49 -7.85
N THR A 159 23.58 -13.21 -8.05
CA THR A 159 24.75 -12.74 -8.82
C THR A 159 25.98 -12.49 -7.96
N ALA A 160 25.83 -12.10 -6.69
CA ALA A 160 26.90 -11.97 -5.70
C ALA A 160 27.81 -13.21 -5.58
N PRO A 161 27.30 -14.46 -5.50
CA PRO A 161 28.13 -15.66 -5.46
C PRO A 161 28.88 -15.90 -6.79
N LYS A 162 28.29 -15.55 -7.95
CA LYS A 162 28.97 -15.61 -9.24
C LYS A 162 30.17 -14.64 -9.30
N ASN A 163 30.02 -13.44 -8.74
CA ASN A 163 31.08 -12.43 -8.75
C ASN A 163 32.22 -12.72 -7.75
N HIS A 164 31.93 -13.44 -6.67
CA HIS A 164 32.92 -13.84 -5.65
C HIS A 164 33.46 -15.25 -5.88
N ASN A 165 33.15 -15.87 -7.03
CA ASN A 165 33.58 -17.22 -7.41
C ASN A 165 33.25 -18.29 -6.36
N VAL A 166 32.11 -18.14 -5.68
CA VAL A 166 31.59 -19.12 -4.71
C VAL A 166 30.46 -19.89 -5.41
N ASN A 167 30.60 -21.21 -5.51
CA ASN A 167 29.59 -22.06 -6.14
C ASN A 167 28.23 -21.94 -5.44
N PRO A 168 27.11 -22.10 -6.18
CA PRO A 168 25.76 -22.03 -5.62
C PRO A 168 25.66 -22.82 -4.32
N THR A 169 25.02 -22.24 -3.30
CA THR A 169 24.95 -22.83 -1.95
C THR A 169 24.45 -24.27 -1.97
N ALA A 170 23.53 -24.61 -2.87
CA ALA A 170 23.06 -25.98 -3.07
C ALA A 170 24.16 -26.96 -3.50
N GLU A 171 25.04 -26.56 -4.42
CA GLU A 171 26.16 -27.40 -4.88
C GLU A 171 27.25 -27.51 -3.82
N THR A 172 27.52 -26.42 -3.10
CA THR A 172 28.48 -26.40 -1.98
C THR A 172 28.00 -27.28 -0.83
N ILE A 173 26.71 -27.22 -0.47
CA ILE A 173 26.11 -28.10 0.55
C ILE A 173 26.19 -29.55 0.12
N ARG A 174 25.88 -29.87 -1.14
CA ARG A 174 25.98 -31.24 -1.66
C ARG A 174 27.42 -31.76 -1.59
N LEU A 175 28.40 -30.93 -1.98
CA LEU A 175 29.82 -31.29 -1.90
C LEU A 175 30.28 -31.51 -0.45
N VAL A 176 29.87 -30.64 0.49
CA VAL A 176 30.18 -30.81 1.91
C VAL A 176 29.53 -32.08 2.48
N VAL A 177 28.29 -32.39 2.10
CA VAL A 177 27.60 -33.62 2.49
C VAL A 177 28.31 -34.86 1.93
N ASP A 178 28.70 -34.84 0.67
CA ASP A 178 29.46 -35.93 0.03
C ASP A 178 30.83 -36.12 0.72
N GLN A 179 31.51 -35.03 1.07
CA GLN A 179 32.77 -35.07 1.83
C GLN A 179 32.57 -35.60 3.26
N LEU A 180 31.51 -35.19 3.96
CA LEU A 180 31.18 -35.71 5.29
C LEU A 180 30.83 -37.20 5.26
N LEU A 181 30.14 -37.68 4.22
CA LEU A 181 29.86 -39.09 4.02
C LEU A 181 31.14 -39.89 3.72
N ALA A 182 32.05 -39.33 2.93
CA ALA A 182 33.36 -39.93 2.68
C ALA A 182 34.19 -40.03 3.97
N ILE A 183 34.22 -38.95 4.78
CA ILE A 183 34.87 -38.94 6.08
C ILE A 183 34.23 -39.99 7.00
N LYS A 184 32.89 -40.03 7.10
CA LYS A 184 32.17 -41.04 7.89
C LYS A 184 32.53 -42.47 7.48
N LYS A 185 32.69 -42.72 6.18
CA LYS A 185 33.12 -44.03 5.67
C LYS A 185 34.55 -44.35 6.11
N ILE A 186 35.45 -43.37 6.08
CA ILE A 186 36.84 -43.53 6.55
C ILE A 186 36.88 -43.76 8.05
N THR A 187 36.15 -43.00 8.87
CA THR A 187 36.09 -43.22 10.32
C THR A 187 35.47 -44.57 10.68
N ASN A 188 34.44 -45.01 9.97
CA ASN A 188 33.88 -46.35 10.17
C ASN A 188 34.88 -47.45 9.81
N ASN A 189 35.65 -47.26 8.73
CA ASN A 189 36.67 -48.22 8.31
C ASN A 189 37.85 -48.26 9.30
N LEU A 190 38.27 -47.10 9.82
CA LEU A 190 39.25 -47.01 10.91
C LEU A 190 38.71 -47.65 12.19
N HIS A 191 37.42 -47.46 12.50
CA HIS A 191 36.78 -48.09 13.65
C HIS A 191 36.79 -49.62 13.52
N SER A 192 36.50 -50.17 12.34
CA SER A 192 36.61 -51.61 12.08
C SER A 192 38.05 -52.14 12.08
N GLN A 193 39.04 -51.32 11.70
CA GLN A 193 40.46 -51.72 11.81
C GLN A 193 40.97 -51.69 13.25
N VAL A 194 40.34 -50.90 14.13
CA VAL A 194 40.68 -50.80 15.56
C VAL A 194 39.93 -51.85 16.38
N ASN A 195 38.68 -52.16 16.02
CA ASN A 195 37.87 -53.21 16.66
C ASN A 195 37.88 -54.49 15.83
N GLU A 196 38.85 -55.36 16.13
CA GLU A 196 38.70 -56.82 16.30
C GLU A 196 40.06 -57.54 16.21
N GLU A 197 40.98 -57.09 15.35
CA GLU A 197 42.23 -57.85 15.14
C GLU A 197 43.36 -57.49 16.12
N LYS A 198 43.52 -56.21 16.50
CA LYS A 198 44.62 -55.79 17.39
C LYS A 198 44.33 -55.96 18.88
N MET A 199 43.07 -55.84 19.30
CA MET A 199 42.69 -56.04 20.72
C MET A 199 42.66 -57.53 21.11
N ASN A 200 42.23 -58.42 20.21
CA ASN A 200 42.15 -59.87 20.49
C ASN A 200 43.52 -60.58 20.51
N GLN A 201 44.56 -59.95 19.96
CA GLN A 201 45.94 -60.45 20.09
C GLN A 201 46.50 -60.27 21.51
N TYR A 202 45.99 -59.32 22.29
CA TYR A 202 46.43 -59.13 23.68
C TYR A 202 45.67 -60.03 24.68
N ALA A 203 44.42 -60.39 24.40
CA ALA A 203 43.61 -61.26 25.27
C ALA A 203 44.10 -62.72 25.33
N ASN A 204 44.65 -63.26 24.24
CA ASN A 204 45.04 -64.68 24.14
C ASN A 204 46.48 -65.01 24.60
N THR A 205 47.20 -64.04 25.19
CA THR A 205 48.60 -64.24 25.64
C THR A 205 48.74 -64.51 27.14
N SER A 206 47.65 -64.42 27.92
CA SER A 206 47.66 -64.66 29.38
C SER A 206 47.64 -66.16 29.74
N ASP A 207 46.97 -66.98 28.95
CA ASP A 207 46.61 -68.35 29.33
C ASP A 207 47.80 -69.34 29.36
N ARG A 208 48.79 -69.17 28.47
CA ARG A 208 49.96 -70.08 28.38
C ARG A 208 50.97 -69.92 29.51
N ARG A 209 51.14 -68.71 30.05
CA ARG A 209 52.06 -68.46 31.18
C ARG A 209 51.44 -68.93 32.50
N GLU A 210 50.14 -68.75 32.66
CA GLU A 210 49.39 -69.15 33.85
C GLU A 210 49.31 -70.68 33.99
N ALA A 211 49.13 -71.40 32.87
CA ALA A 211 49.19 -72.86 32.82
C ALA A 211 50.60 -73.43 33.13
N PHE A 212 51.66 -72.79 32.63
CA PHE A 212 53.03 -73.23 32.89
C PHE A 212 53.44 -73.03 34.36
N VAL A 213 53.10 -71.86 34.94
CA VAL A 213 53.36 -71.57 36.35
C VAL A 213 52.58 -72.53 37.26
N SER A 214 51.30 -72.80 36.97
CA SER A 214 50.50 -73.76 37.76
C SER A 214 51.08 -75.17 37.72
N THR A 215 51.54 -75.63 36.55
CA THR A 215 52.13 -76.98 36.40
C THR A 215 53.47 -77.08 37.12
N MET A 216 54.28 -76.02 37.11
CA MET A 216 55.59 -75.99 37.78
C MET A 216 55.45 -75.94 39.30
N VAL A 217 54.50 -75.17 39.83
CA VAL A 217 54.20 -75.08 41.27
C VAL A 217 53.65 -76.41 41.80
N LEU A 218 52.79 -77.09 41.05
CA LEU A 218 52.32 -78.45 41.40
C LEU A 218 53.48 -79.45 41.51
N ARG A 219 54.43 -79.41 40.56
CA ARG A 219 55.58 -80.32 40.55
C ARG A 219 56.57 -80.04 41.70
N GLN A 220 56.79 -78.77 42.05
CA GLN A 220 57.64 -78.41 43.19
C GLN A 220 56.98 -78.74 44.54
N THR A 221 55.66 -78.54 44.67
CA THR A 221 54.94 -78.89 45.91
C THR A 221 54.88 -80.40 46.15
N GLU A 222 54.87 -81.23 45.10
CA GLU A 222 55.04 -82.69 45.22
C GLU A 222 56.46 -83.09 45.63
N GLN A 223 57.50 -82.45 45.09
CA GLN A 223 58.89 -82.71 45.48
C GLN A 223 59.17 -82.34 46.95
N VAL A 224 58.62 -81.21 47.42
CA VAL A 224 58.73 -80.79 48.81
C VAL A 224 57.93 -81.73 49.74
N LYS A 225 56.76 -82.22 49.31
CA LYS A 225 55.96 -83.20 50.08
C LYS A 225 56.60 -84.59 50.16
N MET A 226 57.39 -85.00 49.17
CA MET A 226 58.17 -86.25 49.24
C MET A 226 59.41 -86.11 50.12
N GLN A 227 60.11 -84.97 50.08
CA GLN A 227 61.27 -84.71 50.94
C GLN A 227 60.88 -84.48 52.42
N GLN A 228 59.68 -83.94 52.70
CA GLN A 228 59.15 -83.78 54.06
C GLN A 228 58.58 -85.08 54.66
N ARG A 229 58.52 -86.19 53.90
CA ARG A 229 58.14 -87.51 54.41
C ARG A 229 59.33 -88.37 54.84
N GLU A 230 60.56 -88.01 54.50
CA GLU A 230 61.80 -88.72 54.91
C GLU A 230 62.50 -88.14 56.14
N ASN A 231 62.24 -86.89 56.55
CA ASN A 231 62.77 -86.32 57.80
C ASN A 231 61.70 -86.23 58.91
N ARG A 232 61.24 -87.40 59.38
CA ARG A 232 60.59 -87.57 60.69
C ARG A 232 61.49 -88.39 61.63
N HIS A 233 62.60 -87.80 62.05
CA HIS A 233 63.21 -88.08 63.35
C HIS A 233 64.13 -86.92 63.74
N ASP A 234 64.20 -86.69 65.04
CA ASP A 234 64.99 -85.70 65.77
C ASP A 234 64.50 -84.24 65.79
N THR A 235 63.77 -84.01 66.88
CA THR A 235 63.94 -82.95 67.89
C THR A 235 63.54 -81.53 67.53
N ASP A 236 62.40 -81.15 68.12
CA ASP A 236 62.21 -79.93 68.89
C ASP A 236 63.51 -79.25 69.34
N GLU A 237 63.72 -78.03 68.86
CA GLU A 237 64.10 -76.84 69.64
C GLU A 237 64.27 -75.68 68.64
N ASP A 238 63.30 -74.77 68.57
CA ASP A 238 63.50 -73.41 69.09
C ASP A 238 62.31 -72.52 68.70
N GLU A 239 61.34 -72.56 69.60
CA GLU A 239 60.68 -71.42 70.20
C GLU A 239 60.78 -70.04 69.49
N ARG A 240 59.59 -69.56 69.11
CA ARG A 240 59.08 -68.19 69.30
C ARG A 240 60.10 -67.05 69.14
N LEU A 241 59.94 -66.31 68.05
CA LEU A 241 59.96 -64.84 67.94
C LEU A 241 59.85 -64.54 66.43
N ARG A 242 58.67 -64.25 65.87
CA ARG A 242 58.19 -62.86 65.78
C ARG A 242 56.74 -62.86 65.29
N LYS A 243 55.80 -62.84 66.24
CA LYS A 243 54.52 -62.15 66.07
C LYS A 243 54.76 -60.65 66.33
N ARG A 244 54.29 -59.79 65.42
CA ARG A 244 53.84 -58.37 65.56
C ARG A 244 54.46 -57.41 64.55
N ALA A 245 53.61 -56.47 64.11
CA ALA A 245 53.80 -55.34 63.18
C ALA A 245 53.62 -55.73 61.69
N ARG A 246 52.62 -55.28 60.92
CA ARG A 246 51.63 -54.19 61.06
C ARG A 246 50.38 -54.57 60.26
N ILE A 247 49.28 -54.80 60.98
CA ILE A 247 47.95 -54.30 60.63
C ILE A 247 48.04 -52.83 61.00
N ASP A 248 47.96 -51.91 60.03
CA ASP A 248 47.77 -50.44 60.16
C ASP A 248 48.19 -49.78 58.84
N ASN A 249 47.56 -50.14 57.72
CA ASN A 249 47.75 -49.43 56.45
C ASN A 249 46.50 -49.43 55.53
N ASP A 250 45.42 -50.09 55.92
CA ASP A 250 44.19 -50.15 55.11
C ASP A 250 43.09 -49.17 55.57
N GLU A 251 43.33 -48.41 56.65
CA GLU A 251 42.33 -47.49 57.23
C GLU A 251 42.57 -46.01 56.87
N GLU A 252 43.77 -45.65 56.38
CA GLU A 252 44.08 -44.28 55.91
C GLU A 252 43.72 -44.06 54.43
N THR A 253 43.81 -45.10 53.59
CA THR A 253 43.47 -45.03 52.16
C THR A 253 41.96 -44.89 51.92
N SER A 254 41.14 -45.51 52.77
CA SER A 254 39.68 -45.43 52.67
C SER A 254 39.12 -44.07 53.13
N LYS A 255 39.83 -43.33 54.00
CA LYS A 255 39.42 -41.98 54.45
C LYS A 255 39.78 -40.88 53.46
N ALA A 256 40.86 -41.04 52.68
CA ALA A 256 41.24 -40.08 51.64
C ALA A 256 40.23 -40.03 50.48
N ILE A 257 39.72 -41.19 50.04
CA ILE A 257 38.74 -41.29 48.93
C ILE A 257 37.38 -40.69 49.33
N ALA A 258 36.98 -40.83 50.60
CA ALA A 258 35.74 -40.24 51.12
C ALA A 258 35.77 -38.71 51.22
N GLN A 259 36.97 -38.10 51.28
CA GLN A 259 37.13 -36.65 51.40
C GLN A 259 37.12 -35.94 50.04
N GLU A 260 37.60 -36.59 48.97
CA GLU A 260 37.48 -36.07 47.59
C GLU A 260 36.04 -36.12 47.05
N LEU A 261 35.25 -37.14 47.41
CA LEU A 261 33.84 -37.24 47.00
C LEU A 261 32.97 -36.11 47.57
N LYS A 262 33.26 -35.62 48.77
CA LYS A 262 32.56 -34.45 49.37
C LYS A 262 32.89 -33.13 48.68
N GLY A 263 34.07 -32.99 48.07
CA GLY A 263 34.45 -31.80 47.30
C GLY A 263 33.67 -31.67 45.98
N LEU A 264 33.36 -32.80 45.34
CA LEU A 264 32.60 -32.85 44.09
C LEU A 264 31.10 -32.54 44.29
N GLU A 265 30.49 -32.94 45.42
CA GLU A 265 29.11 -32.57 45.75
C GLU A 265 28.94 -31.06 46.03
N MET A 266 29.96 -30.40 46.61
CA MET A 266 29.93 -28.95 46.82
C MET A 266 29.99 -28.16 45.51
N ILE A 267 30.77 -28.61 44.53
CA ILE A 267 30.86 -27.98 43.20
C ILE A 267 29.56 -28.14 42.43
N ASN A 268 28.91 -29.31 42.52
CA ASN A 268 27.63 -29.54 41.86
C ASN A 268 26.52 -28.65 42.44
N ASN A 269 26.51 -28.47 43.77
CA ASN A 269 25.55 -27.58 44.44
C ASN A 269 25.75 -26.10 44.07
N LEU A 270 27.01 -25.64 43.89
CA LEU A 270 27.31 -24.28 43.40
C LEU A 270 26.85 -24.05 41.95
N PHE A 271 26.92 -25.06 41.10
CA PHE A 271 26.46 -24.98 39.70
C PHE A 271 24.93 -24.88 39.59
N THR A 272 24.20 -25.57 40.47
CA THR A 272 22.72 -25.45 40.56
C THR A 272 22.25 -24.09 41.08
N VAL A 273 22.99 -23.45 42.00
CA VAL A 273 22.63 -22.12 42.52
C VAL A 273 22.88 -21.03 41.47
N LEU A 274 23.98 -21.13 40.70
CA LEU A 274 24.28 -20.19 39.60
C LEU A 274 23.26 -20.29 38.45
N ASN A 275 22.77 -21.49 38.13
CA ASN A 275 21.71 -21.65 37.12
C ASN A 275 20.35 -21.12 37.59
N GLN A 276 20.05 -21.11 38.90
CA GLN A 276 18.81 -20.55 39.45
C GLN A 276 18.80 -19.01 39.56
N GLU A 277 19.97 -18.36 39.58
CA GLU A 277 20.06 -16.88 39.55
C GLU A 277 20.03 -16.32 38.12
N SER A 278 20.44 -17.09 37.10
CA SER A 278 20.38 -16.67 35.70
C SER A 278 18.95 -16.65 35.12
N ASP A 279 18.04 -17.49 35.62
CA ASP A 279 16.64 -17.57 35.18
C ASP A 279 15.70 -16.52 35.83
N ARG A 280 16.24 -15.60 36.64
CA ARG A 280 15.48 -14.51 37.31
C ARG A 280 15.73 -13.11 36.73
N GLN A 281 16.45 -12.99 35.62
CA GLN A 281 16.74 -11.70 34.96
C GLN A 281 16.31 -11.60 33.47
N GLU A 282 15.45 -12.49 32.98
CA GLU A 282 14.62 -12.27 31.78
C GLU A 282 13.13 -12.29 32.13
#